data_AF-A0AAN6N4X7-F1
#
_entry.id   AF-A0AAN6N4X7-F1
#
_cell.length_a   1.000
_cell.length_b   1.000
_cell.length_c   1.000
_cell.angle_alpha   90.00
_cell.angle_beta   90.00
_cell.angle_gamma   90.00
#
_symmetry.space_group_name_H-M   'P 1'
#
loop_
_entity.id
_entity.type
_entity.pdbx_description
1 polymer ?
#
loop_
_entity_poly.entity_id
_entity_poly.type
_entity_poly.pdbx_seq_one_letter_code
_entity_poly.pdbx_strand_id
1 'polypeptide(L)'
;MAKLAHMSVRSRYRMLFLTISILFVYFFAPRQDSSNFSISAASVIQWSAHLGRLPPSQNAGSNPTPMAPPNLLSQDPLESEFYSWRGPDYVPRPKPPYKPPSPLRSSPPIPDPFPLLSSNPPPKRSLLQAPKINRPPKTHYPEQTPLLIGFTRNWPQLLQCVVSYIAAGWPPEDIFVVENTGVMNSNKDGKLSLQNPFYLNHTQLDMLGVDVIITPTLLTFAQLQNFYAWTALEKDWETYFWSHQDLLVFSFEDEAFLPPATSSGTPNPEPNPEYAGSLYTRCVSTLRYLMNSLNLGQGGKKWASHFFAYDHLTLVNRDAILAVGGWDTHIPYYAGDCDMYNRLRWAGYGQGQTEVGFIFDVATVLEDVGVLLLRIRNNTPEGEVDWQTLVDLAQQMEDLKYTGGAGGDRNTWQMRQSGGRGEPFYRDPEGFETGLRMLIDTGRAVFAEKWGHRGCDIAQVGITAEDEWRLERDWDVQSEGFGWEGDLW
;
A
#
# COMPACT_ATOMS: atom_id res chain seq x y z
N MET A 1 25.72 -30.15 6.08
CA MET A 1 24.60 -30.84 6.76
C MET A 1 24.19 -30.14 8.06
N ALA A 2 25.11 -29.78 8.97
CA ALA A 2 24.76 -29.06 10.22
C ALA A 2 24.13 -27.66 10.04
N LYS A 3 24.42 -26.93 8.94
CA LYS A 3 23.80 -25.62 8.63
C LYS A 3 22.35 -25.71 8.10
N LEU A 4 21.87 -26.89 7.69
CA LEU A 4 20.49 -27.06 7.20
C LEU A 4 19.45 -27.16 8.34
N ALA A 5 19.89 -27.49 9.56
CA ALA A 5 19.02 -27.67 10.71
C ALA A 5 18.45 -26.34 11.27
N HIS A 6 19.11 -25.21 10.99
CA HIS A 6 18.69 -23.88 11.44
C HIS A 6 17.88 -23.09 10.39
N MET A 7 17.66 -23.67 9.21
CA MET A 7 16.83 -23.03 8.18
C MET A 7 15.36 -23.25 8.49
N SER A 8 14.54 -22.20 8.33
CA SER A 8 13.08 -22.32 8.40
C SER A 8 12.59 -23.33 7.35
N VAL A 9 11.45 -23.96 7.63
CA VAL A 9 10.83 -24.94 6.71
C VAL A 9 10.62 -24.32 5.32
N ARG A 10 10.19 -23.05 5.26
CA ARG A 10 10.01 -22.27 4.02
C ARG A 10 11.32 -22.13 3.23
N SER A 11 12.46 -21.88 3.89
CA SER A 11 13.77 -21.80 3.23
C SER A 11 14.26 -23.16 2.71
N ARG A 12 13.91 -24.26 3.37
CA ARG A 12 14.24 -25.62 2.90
C ARG A 12 13.43 -25.98 1.65
N TYR A 13 12.14 -25.65 1.61
CA TYR A 13 11.31 -25.86 0.42
C TYR A 13 11.74 -25.00 -0.76
N ARG A 14 12.11 -23.73 -0.53
CA ARG A 14 12.66 -22.86 -1.59
C ARG A 14 13.96 -23.42 -2.17
N MET A 15 14.87 -23.90 -1.33
CA MET A 15 16.10 -24.55 -1.79
C MET A 15 15.81 -25.84 -2.56
N LEU A 16 14.88 -26.67 -2.08
CA LEU A 16 14.52 -27.91 -2.75
C LEU A 16 13.90 -27.63 -4.13
N PHE A 17 12.99 -26.66 -4.20
CA PHE A 17 12.35 -26.23 -5.44
C PHE A 17 13.37 -25.65 -6.42
N LEU A 18 14.25 -24.76 -5.96
CA LEU A 18 15.31 -24.18 -6.79
C LEU A 18 16.24 -25.27 -7.35
N THR A 19 16.60 -26.26 -6.52
CA THR A 19 17.46 -27.38 -6.93
C THR A 19 16.75 -28.26 -7.96
N ILE A 20 15.46 -28.55 -7.78
CA ILE A 20 14.65 -29.32 -8.73
C ILE A 20 14.48 -28.55 -10.05
N SER A 21 14.23 -27.24 -10.00
CA SER A 21 14.12 -26.39 -11.20
C SER A 21 15.44 -26.31 -11.97
N ILE A 22 16.58 -26.18 -11.29
CA ILE A 22 17.90 -26.18 -11.92
C ILE A 22 18.18 -27.54 -12.56
N LEU A 23 17.89 -28.64 -11.86
CA LEU A 23 18.04 -29.99 -12.41
C LEU A 23 17.10 -30.22 -13.61
N PHE A 24 15.87 -29.71 -13.55
CA PHE A 24 14.92 -29.83 -14.65
C PHE A 24 15.39 -29.08 -15.89
N VAL A 25 15.88 -27.84 -15.73
CA VAL A 25 16.46 -27.07 -16.84
C VAL A 25 17.73 -27.74 -17.37
N TYR A 26 18.58 -28.28 -16.50
CA TYR A 26 19.84 -28.90 -16.92
C TYR A 26 19.64 -30.22 -17.68
N PHE A 27 18.64 -31.03 -17.31
CA PHE A 27 18.40 -32.34 -17.90
C PHE A 27 17.33 -32.37 -19.00
N PHE A 28 16.40 -31.41 -19.02
CA PHE A 28 15.26 -31.44 -19.93
C PHE A 28 15.11 -30.22 -20.85
N ALA A 29 15.96 -29.20 -20.72
CA ALA A 29 16.02 -28.15 -21.73
C ALA A 29 16.72 -28.67 -23.00
N PRO A 30 16.10 -28.61 -24.19
CA PRO A 30 16.76 -28.98 -25.43
C PRO A 30 17.89 -27.99 -25.72
N ARG A 31 19.12 -28.49 -25.91
CA ARG A 31 20.20 -27.70 -26.50
C ARG A 31 19.99 -27.62 -28.01
N GLN A 32 19.38 -26.55 -28.52
CA GLN A 32 19.71 -26.08 -29.88
C GLN A 32 19.25 -24.66 -30.23
N ASP A 33 20.21 -23.98 -30.87
CA ASP A 33 20.26 -22.84 -31.78
C ASP A 33 19.07 -21.89 -32.04
N SER A 34 19.50 -20.63 -32.17
CA SER A 34 18.79 -19.44 -32.60
C SER A 34 18.03 -19.60 -33.93
N SER A 35 16.71 -19.45 -33.90
CA SER A 35 15.94 -18.48 -34.71
C SER A 35 14.42 -18.71 -34.59
N ASN A 36 13.69 -17.60 -34.43
CA ASN A 36 12.25 -17.40 -34.65
C ASN A 36 11.26 -18.44 -34.12
N PHE A 37 10.57 -18.11 -33.02
CA PHE A 37 9.20 -18.58 -32.78
C PHE A 37 8.38 -17.51 -32.05
N SER A 38 7.39 -16.94 -32.74
CA SER A 38 6.32 -16.15 -32.13
C SER A 38 5.21 -17.09 -31.66
N ILE A 39 4.78 -16.99 -30.42
CA ILE A 39 3.57 -17.65 -29.93
C ILE A 39 2.46 -16.60 -29.86
N SER A 40 1.37 -16.83 -30.59
CA SER A 40 0.20 -15.95 -30.63
C SER A 40 -0.69 -16.13 -29.39
N ALA A 41 -1.23 -15.01 -28.91
CA ALA A 41 -2.02 -14.87 -27.68
C ALA A 41 -3.47 -15.38 -27.76
N ALA A 42 -3.70 -16.54 -28.40
CA ALA A 42 -5.06 -16.98 -28.74
C ALA A 42 -5.62 -18.18 -27.92
N SER A 43 -4.92 -18.68 -26.90
CA SER A 43 -5.32 -19.93 -26.21
C SER A 43 -5.68 -19.81 -24.72
N VAL A 44 -5.85 -18.60 -24.17
CA VAL A 44 -6.27 -18.42 -22.75
C VAL A 44 -7.74 -17.94 -22.62
N ILE A 45 -8.41 -17.59 -23.72
CA ILE A 45 -9.81 -17.14 -23.71
C ILE A 45 -10.72 -18.26 -24.22
N GLN A 46 -10.96 -19.31 -23.41
CA GLN A 46 -12.05 -20.24 -23.74
C GLN A 46 -12.67 -21.02 -22.57
N TRP A 47 -12.74 -20.44 -21.37
CA TRP A 47 -13.44 -21.05 -20.21
C TRP A 47 -14.34 -20.07 -19.43
N SER A 48 -15.00 -19.12 -20.10
CA SER A 48 -15.92 -18.15 -19.44
C SER A 48 -17.28 -18.01 -20.12
N ALA A 49 -17.73 -19.01 -20.87
CA ALA A 49 -19.00 -18.95 -21.59
C ALA A 49 -19.90 -20.13 -21.27
N HIS A 50 -20.50 -20.16 -20.07
CA HIS A 50 -21.84 -20.68 -19.89
C HIS A 50 -22.45 -20.29 -18.53
N LEU A 51 -23.73 -19.86 -18.61
CA LEU A 51 -24.75 -19.75 -17.55
C LEU A 51 -25.01 -18.34 -16.97
N GLY A 52 -26.27 -17.91 -17.15
CA GLY A 52 -26.94 -16.96 -16.25
C GLY A 52 -27.20 -15.54 -16.77
N ARG A 53 -27.90 -15.36 -17.90
CA ARG A 53 -28.52 -14.06 -18.22
C ARG A 53 -29.61 -13.73 -17.20
N LEU A 54 -29.37 -12.77 -16.32
CA LEU A 54 -30.44 -12.01 -15.65
C LEU A 54 -30.77 -10.77 -16.50
N PRO A 55 -32.06 -10.37 -16.62
CA PRO A 55 -32.45 -9.20 -17.40
C PRO A 55 -31.97 -7.92 -16.70
N PRO A 56 -31.56 -6.89 -17.46
CA PRO A 56 -31.16 -5.61 -16.87
C PRO A 56 -32.37 -4.93 -16.23
N SER A 57 -32.24 -4.62 -14.94
CA SER A 57 -33.07 -3.66 -14.24
C SER A 57 -32.94 -2.30 -14.93
N GLN A 58 -34.05 -1.82 -15.49
CA GLN A 58 -34.18 -0.44 -15.92
C GLN A 58 -34.33 0.44 -14.68
N ASN A 59 -33.25 1.09 -14.26
CA ASN A 59 -33.35 2.31 -13.48
C ASN A 59 -32.87 3.47 -14.35
N ALA A 60 -33.85 4.30 -14.71
CA ALA A 60 -33.65 5.58 -15.37
C ALA A 60 -32.92 6.54 -14.41
N GLY A 61 -31.59 6.59 -14.53
CA GLY A 61 -30.77 7.66 -14.01
C GLY A 61 -30.27 8.50 -15.19
N SER A 62 -30.69 9.75 -15.26
CA SER A 62 -30.29 10.72 -16.27
C SER A 62 -28.76 10.74 -16.47
N ASN A 63 -28.31 10.57 -17.71
CA ASN A 63 -26.93 10.90 -18.10
C ASN A 63 -26.62 12.33 -17.64
N PRO A 64 -25.57 12.56 -16.81
CA PRO A 64 -25.16 13.92 -16.50
C PRO A 64 -24.68 14.56 -17.81
N THR A 65 -25.34 15.66 -18.17
CA THR A 65 -24.93 16.54 -19.26
C THR A 65 -23.48 16.96 -18.99
N PRO A 66 -22.54 16.81 -19.95
CA PRO A 66 -21.19 17.31 -19.74
C PRO A 66 -21.28 18.80 -19.42
N MET A 67 -20.79 19.21 -18.24
CA MET A 67 -20.63 20.62 -17.92
C MET A 67 -19.82 21.24 -19.05
N ALA A 68 -20.40 22.27 -19.69
CA ALA A 68 -19.69 23.08 -20.66
C ALA A 68 -18.37 23.54 -20.02
N PRO A 69 -17.23 23.48 -20.74
CA PRO A 69 -15.99 24.03 -20.22
C PRO A 69 -16.26 25.47 -19.75
N PRO A 70 -15.68 25.91 -18.62
CA PRO A 70 -15.84 27.29 -18.17
C PRO A 70 -15.52 28.21 -19.34
N ASN A 71 -16.35 29.23 -19.57
CA ASN A 71 -16.14 30.25 -20.60
C ASN A 71 -14.72 30.79 -20.47
N LEU A 72 -13.79 30.23 -21.24
CA LEU A 72 -12.42 30.72 -21.34
C LEU A 72 -12.55 32.11 -21.93
N LEU A 73 -12.31 33.13 -21.08
CA LEU A 73 -12.20 34.51 -21.54
C LEU A 73 -11.18 34.55 -22.68
N SER A 74 -11.48 35.34 -23.72
CA SER A 74 -10.53 35.62 -24.79
C SER A 74 -9.19 36.02 -24.18
N GLN A 75 -8.14 35.25 -24.49
CA GLN A 75 -6.80 35.41 -23.91
C GLN A 75 -6.12 36.74 -24.28
N ASP A 76 -6.61 37.43 -25.31
CA ASP A 76 -5.90 38.54 -25.97
C ASP A 76 -5.53 39.73 -25.05
N PRO A 77 -6.44 40.27 -24.22
CA PRO A 77 -6.08 41.40 -23.33
C PRO A 77 -5.21 40.96 -22.15
N LEU A 78 -5.54 39.79 -21.58
CA LEU A 78 -4.88 39.24 -20.38
C LEU A 78 -3.46 38.78 -20.65
N GLU A 79 -3.14 38.27 -21.84
CA GLU A 79 -1.78 37.85 -22.18
C GLU A 79 -0.81 39.03 -22.31
N SER A 80 -1.27 40.17 -22.84
CA SER A 80 -0.41 41.35 -23.04
C SER A 80 0.06 41.99 -21.73
N GLU A 81 -0.79 41.98 -20.70
CA GLU A 81 -0.47 42.52 -19.37
C GLU A 81 0.26 41.50 -18.49
N PHE A 82 -0.11 40.21 -18.58
CA PHE A 82 0.47 39.17 -17.73
C PHE A 82 1.91 38.82 -18.16
N TYR A 83 2.25 38.79 -19.45
CA TYR A 83 3.60 38.43 -19.92
C TYR A 83 4.57 39.61 -20.07
N SER A 84 4.40 40.67 -19.28
CA SER A 84 5.24 41.88 -19.31
C SER A 84 6.73 41.64 -18.99
N TRP A 85 7.10 40.45 -18.48
CA TRP A 85 8.50 40.03 -18.31
C TRP A 85 9.16 39.48 -19.58
N ARG A 86 8.44 39.33 -20.70
CA ARG A 86 9.04 38.95 -21.98
C ARG A 86 9.82 40.14 -22.54
N GLY A 87 11.11 39.95 -22.78
CA GLY A 87 11.94 40.97 -23.43
C GLY A 87 11.39 41.35 -24.81
N PRO A 88 11.74 42.54 -25.33
CA PRO A 88 11.25 43.04 -26.63
C PRO A 88 11.58 42.11 -27.80
N ASP A 89 12.60 41.27 -27.66
CA ASP A 89 13.07 40.32 -28.68
C ASP A 89 12.49 38.90 -28.51
N TYR A 90 11.52 38.69 -27.62
CA TYR A 90 10.91 37.38 -27.44
C TYR A 90 10.13 36.95 -28.68
N VAL A 91 10.58 35.88 -29.32
CA VAL A 91 9.86 35.23 -30.42
C VAL A 91 9.02 34.07 -29.84
N PRO A 92 7.68 34.10 -29.95
CA PRO A 92 6.84 33.00 -29.52
C PRO A 92 7.22 31.69 -30.23
N ARG A 93 7.50 30.65 -29.46
CA ARG A 93 7.70 29.30 -30.02
C ARG A 93 6.35 28.71 -30.41
N PRO A 94 6.28 27.96 -31.53
CA PRO A 94 5.05 27.26 -31.89
C PRO A 94 4.68 26.24 -30.82
N LYS A 95 3.39 26.02 -30.64
CA LYS A 95 2.86 25.00 -29.71
C LYS A 95 3.42 23.62 -30.09
N PRO A 96 4.05 22.88 -29.16
CA PRO A 96 4.47 21.51 -29.40
C PRO A 96 3.28 20.60 -29.78
N PRO A 97 3.52 19.53 -30.58
CA PRO A 97 2.47 18.58 -30.92
C PRO A 97 1.92 17.88 -29.67
N TYR A 98 0.67 17.43 -29.72
CA TYR A 98 0.09 16.61 -28.66
C TYR A 98 0.80 15.26 -28.56
N LYS A 99 0.88 14.72 -27.34
CA LYS A 99 1.27 13.32 -27.11
C LYS A 99 0.27 12.37 -27.81
N PRO A 100 0.71 11.19 -28.27
CA PRO A 100 -0.20 10.18 -28.81
C PRO A 100 -1.27 9.79 -27.78
N PRO A 101 -2.47 9.38 -28.23
CA PRO A 101 -3.53 8.94 -27.33
C PRO A 101 -3.09 7.68 -26.58
N SER A 102 -3.31 7.66 -25.28
CA SER A 102 -2.97 6.52 -24.44
C SER A 102 -4.00 5.38 -24.53
N PRO A 103 -3.54 4.11 -24.52
CA PRO A 103 -4.41 2.95 -24.46
C PRO A 103 -5.19 2.82 -23.15
N LEU A 104 -4.76 3.46 -22.04
CA LEU A 104 -5.49 3.40 -20.76
C LEU A 104 -6.87 4.04 -20.81
N ARG A 105 -7.09 4.95 -21.77
CA ARG A 105 -8.38 5.66 -21.97
C ARG A 105 -9.50 4.76 -22.49
N SER A 106 -9.23 3.51 -22.89
CA SER A 106 -10.24 2.56 -23.36
C SER A 106 -10.62 1.47 -22.36
N SER A 107 -10.15 1.54 -21.11
CA SER A 107 -10.52 0.55 -20.08
C SER A 107 -12.00 0.66 -19.70
N PRO A 108 -12.70 -0.47 -19.46
CA PRO A 108 -14.09 -0.43 -19.00
C PRO A 108 -14.18 0.26 -17.63
N PRO A 109 -15.33 0.87 -17.30
CA PRO A 109 -15.56 1.45 -15.98
C PRO A 109 -15.37 0.41 -14.87
N ILE A 110 -14.76 0.84 -13.78
CA ILE A 110 -14.57 0.00 -12.60
C ILE A 110 -15.90 -0.18 -11.87
N PRO A 111 -16.29 -1.43 -11.52
CA PRO A 111 -17.50 -1.69 -10.75
C PRO A 111 -17.33 -1.29 -9.27
N ASP A 112 -18.45 -1.18 -8.55
CA ASP A 112 -18.44 -1.03 -7.10
C ASP A 112 -17.91 -2.33 -6.45
N PRO A 113 -16.77 -2.29 -5.72
CA PRO A 113 -16.15 -3.47 -5.12
C PRO A 113 -16.84 -3.96 -3.85
N PHE A 114 -17.81 -3.21 -3.31
CA PHE A 114 -18.59 -3.66 -2.15
C PHE A 114 -20.07 -3.29 -2.28
N PRO A 115 -20.83 -3.96 -3.18
CA PRO A 115 -22.22 -3.61 -3.49
C PRO A 115 -23.15 -3.58 -2.28
N LEU A 116 -22.86 -4.36 -1.23
CA LEU A 116 -23.62 -4.36 0.02
C LEU A 116 -23.64 -2.99 0.69
N LEU A 117 -22.52 -2.25 0.71
CA LEU A 117 -22.47 -0.91 1.30
C LEU A 117 -23.24 0.14 0.47
N SER A 118 -23.44 -0.12 -0.82
CA SER A 118 -24.24 0.71 -1.71
C SER A 118 -25.73 0.33 -1.74
N SER A 119 -26.15 -0.65 -0.95
CA SER A 119 -27.54 -1.09 -0.91
C SER A 119 -28.47 -0.06 -0.26
N ASN A 120 -29.73 -0.04 -0.69
CA ASN A 120 -30.79 0.76 -0.11
C ASN A 120 -31.98 -0.14 0.26
N PRO A 121 -32.33 -0.30 1.55
CA PRO A 121 -31.75 0.38 2.72
C PRO A 121 -30.30 -0.05 3.01
N PRO A 122 -29.50 0.80 3.70
CA PRO A 122 -28.14 0.45 4.10
C PRO A 122 -28.07 -0.86 4.90
N PRO A 123 -26.95 -1.58 4.83
CA PRO A 123 -26.80 -2.85 5.52
C PRO A 123 -26.81 -2.67 7.05
N LYS A 124 -27.31 -3.68 7.76
CA LYS A 124 -27.26 -3.69 9.23
C LYS A 124 -25.82 -3.79 9.69
N ARG A 125 -25.42 -2.99 10.69
CA ARG A 125 -24.07 -3.03 11.30
C ARG A 125 -23.63 -4.42 11.76
N SER A 126 -24.57 -5.30 12.12
CA SER A 126 -24.28 -6.70 12.48
C SER A 126 -23.67 -7.54 11.35
N LEU A 127 -23.90 -7.15 10.08
CA LEU A 127 -23.31 -7.79 8.89
C LEU A 127 -21.92 -7.27 8.56
N LEU A 128 -21.54 -6.11 9.12
CA LEU A 128 -20.26 -5.43 8.87
C LEU A 128 -19.23 -5.72 9.98
N GLN A 129 -19.34 -6.88 10.64
CA GLN A 129 -18.46 -7.27 11.73
C GLN A 129 -17.42 -8.28 11.26
N ALA A 130 -16.27 -8.28 11.93
CA ALA A 130 -15.27 -9.32 11.75
C ALA A 130 -15.87 -10.74 11.95
N PRO A 131 -15.34 -11.75 11.23
CA PRO A 131 -15.62 -13.16 11.51
C PRO A 131 -15.48 -13.47 13.00
N LYS A 132 -16.34 -14.36 13.53
CA LYS A 132 -16.44 -14.63 14.99
C LYS A 132 -15.09 -14.92 15.65
N ILE A 133 -14.22 -15.67 14.98
CA ILE A 133 -12.89 -16.05 15.45
C ILE A 133 -11.93 -14.86 15.58
N ASN A 134 -12.12 -13.80 14.79
CA ASN A 134 -11.26 -12.63 14.75
C ASN A 134 -11.85 -11.40 15.47
N ARG A 135 -13.02 -11.52 16.10
CA ARG A 135 -13.69 -10.34 16.67
C ARG A 135 -12.79 -9.61 17.67
N PRO A 136 -12.68 -8.28 17.59
CA PRO A 136 -11.95 -7.51 18.58
C PRO A 136 -12.57 -7.69 19.97
N PRO A 137 -11.79 -7.46 21.04
CA PRO A 137 -12.32 -7.39 22.41
C PRO A 137 -13.47 -6.39 22.51
N LYS A 138 -14.44 -6.66 23.39
CA LYS A 138 -15.58 -5.74 23.60
C LYS A 138 -15.18 -4.38 24.20
N THR A 139 -14.04 -4.34 24.87
CA THR A 139 -13.49 -3.14 25.50
C THR A 139 -12.14 -2.88 24.85
N HIS A 140 -11.93 -1.66 24.36
CA HIS A 140 -10.64 -1.27 23.80
C HIS A 140 -9.52 -1.47 24.81
N TYR A 141 -8.37 -1.82 24.27
CA TYR A 141 -7.15 -1.86 25.04
C TYR A 141 -6.72 -0.44 25.45
N PRO A 142 -6.20 -0.26 26.68
CA PRO A 142 -5.80 1.05 27.18
C PRO A 142 -4.66 1.67 26.37
N GLU A 143 -3.87 0.87 25.66
CA GLU A 143 -2.67 1.30 24.94
C GLU A 143 -2.93 2.23 23.74
N GLN A 144 -4.19 2.44 23.33
CA GLN A 144 -4.62 3.15 22.10
C GLN A 144 -3.93 2.61 20.84
N THR A 145 -4.71 2.08 19.89
CA THR A 145 -4.15 1.36 18.73
C THR A 145 -4.48 1.98 17.38
N PRO A 146 -4.19 3.28 17.17
CA PRO A 146 -4.55 3.96 15.93
C PRO A 146 -3.80 3.34 14.74
N LEU A 147 -4.53 2.94 13.70
CA LEU A 147 -4.01 2.48 12.43
C LEU A 147 -4.21 3.55 11.36
N LEU A 148 -3.11 4.16 10.93
CA LEU A 148 -3.12 5.16 9.87
C LEU A 148 -2.92 4.47 8.51
N ILE A 149 -3.88 4.63 7.60
CA ILE A 149 -3.79 4.11 6.22
C ILE A 149 -3.80 5.28 5.24
N GLY A 150 -2.66 5.54 4.61
CA GLY A 150 -2.52 6.62 3.64
C GLY A 150 -3.24 6.30 2.33
N PHE A 151 -4.10 7.20 1.89
CA PHE A 151 -4.83 7.05 0.64
C PHE A 151 -4.50 8.17 -0.35
N THR A 152 -4.07 7.81 -1.57
CA THR A 152 -3.92 8.79 -2.65
C THR A 152 -4.87 8.50 -3.81
N ARG A 153 -4.97 7.24 -4.24
CA ARG A 153 -5.73 6.84 -5.43
C ARG A 153 -6.11 5.36 -5.39
N ASN A 154 -7.04 4.94 -6.25
CA ASN A 154 -7.56 3.58 -6.32
C ASN A 154 -8.46 3.21 -5.11
N TRP A 155 -9.68 3.75 -5.11
CA TRP A 155 -10.69 3.50 -4.08
C TRP A 155 -10.93 2.00 -3.80
N PRO A 156 -11.16 1.14 -4.82
CA PRO A 156 -11.36 -0.28 -4.57
C PRO A 156 -10.23 -0.96 -3.80
N GLN A 157 -8.98 -0.57 -4.08
CA GLN A 157 -7.82 -1.11 -3.40
C GLN A 157 -7.82 -0.71 -1.91
N LEU A 158 -8.09 0.57 -1.62
CA LEU A 158 -8.21 1.04 -0.24
C LEU A 158 -9.34 0.33 0.50
N LEU A 159 -10.53 0.23 -0.10
CA LEU A 159 -11.69 -0.36 0.56
C LEU A 159 -11.42 -1.84 0.92
N GLN A 160 -10.76 -2.58 0.03
CA GLN A 160 -10.29 -3.94 0.32
C GLN A 160 -9.34 -3.98 1.51
N CYS A 161 -8.32 -3.10 1.53
CA CYS A 161 -7.36 -3.05 2.63
C CYS A 161 -8.06 -2.79 3.97
N VAL A 162 -8.90 -1.75 4.04
CA VAL A 162 -9.69 -1.40 5.24
C VAL A 162 -10.56 -2.57 5.70
N VAL A 163 -11.36 -3.15 4.80
CA VAL A 163 -12.25 -4.26 5.16
C VAL A 163 -11.46 -5.50 5.60
N SER A 164 -10.27 -5.74 5.02
CA SER A 164 -9.41 -6.85 5.44
C SER A 164 -8.85 -6.66 6.85
N TYR A 165 -8.50 -5.43 7.24
CA TYR A 165 -8.10 -5.13 8.63
C TYR A 165 -9.24 -5.35 9.62
N ILE A 166 -10.46 -4.92 9.27
CA ILE A 166 -11.66 -5.20 10.07
C ILE A 166 -11.87 -6.72 10.19
N ALA A 167 -11.79 -7.46 9.09
CA ALA A 167 -11.92 -8.92 9.07
C ALA A 167 -10.83 -9.62 9.89
N ALA A 168 -9.61 -9.06 9.91
CA ALA A 168 -8.48 -9.50 10.71
C ALA A 168 -8.53 -9.02 12.17
N GLY A 169 -9.65 -8.41 12.58
CA GLY A 169 -9.96 -8.11 13.97
C GLY A 169 -9.52 -6.75 14.49
N TRP A 170 -9.08 -5.84 13.61
CA TRP A 170 -8.83 -4.46 14.01
C TRP A 170 -10.15 -3.75 14.33
N PRO A 171 -10.29 -3.08 15.48
CA PRO A 171 -11.48 -2.28 15.78
C PRO A 171 -11.66 -1.18 14.72
N PRO A 172 -12.81 -1.06 14.03
CA PRO A 172 -12.98 -0.06 12.97
C PRO A 172 -12.74 1.38 13.44
N GLU A 173 -13.18 1.70 14.64
CA GLU A 173 -13.00 3.01 15.30
C GLU A 173 -11.54 3.35 15.65
N ASP A 174 -10.62 2.39 15.56
CA ASP A 174 -9.18 2.61 15.68
C ASP A 174 -8.50 2.75 14.30
N ILE A 175 -9.24 2.61 13.19
CA ILE A 175 -8.72 2.77 11.83
C ILE A 175 -8.98 4.19 11.34
N PHE A 176 -7.91 4.86 10.93
CA PHE A 176 -7.93 6.20 10.36
C PHE A 176 -7.43 6.14 8.91
N VAL A 177 -8.34 6.30 7.95
CA VAL A 177 -7.96 6.54 6.57
C VAL A 177 -7.50 7.98 6.43
N VAL A 178 -6.23 8.17 6.08
CA VAL A 178 -5.66 9.49 5.82
C VAL A 178 -5.83 9.82 4.34
N GLU A 179 -6.86 10.59 4.02
CA GLU A 179 -7.18 11.04 2.67
C GLU A 179 -6.12 12.06 2.19
N ASN A 180 -5.12 11.56 1.49
CA ASN A 180 -4.03 12.30 0.86
C ASN A 180 -4.25 12.44 -0.66
N THR A 181 -5.46 12.82 -1.07
CA THR A 181 -5.86 12.92 -2.48
C THR A 181 -5.54 14.27 -3.10
N GLY A 182 -5.41 15.32 -2.26
CA GLY A 182 -5.24 16.70 -2.70
C GLY A 182 -6.45 17.29 -3.42
N VAL A 183 -7.64 16.68 -3.28
CA VAL A 183 -8.90 17.18 -3.86
C VAL A 183 -9.73 18.02 -2.88
N MET A 184 -9.11 18.45 -1.77
CA MET A 184 -9.74 19.19 -0.69
C MET A 184 -11.00 18.45 -0.19
N ASN A 185 -12.10 19.16 0.07
CA ASN A 185 -13.35 18.55 0.53
C ASN A 185 -14.18 17.86 -0.58
N SER A 186 -13.66 17.68 -1.80
CA SER A 186 -14.48 17.22 -2.93
C SER A 186 -15.05 15.81 -2.71
N ASN A 187 -14.30 14.90 -2.08
CA ASN A 187 -14.81 13.57 -1.72
C ASN A 187 -15.86 13.64 -0.61
N LYS A 188 -15.60 14.40 0.45
CA LYS A 188 -16.54 14.64 1.55
C LYS A 188 -17.87 15.23 1.06
N ASP A 189 -17.81 16.11 0.08
CA ASP A 189 -18.98 16.74 -0.54
C ASP A 189 -19.65 15.89 -1.63
N GLY A 190 -19.15 14.68 -1.91
CA GLY A 190 -19.70 13.77 -2.93
C GLY A 190 -19.57 14.28 -4.37
N LYS A 191 -18.53 15.07 -4.67
CA LYS A 191 -18.34 15.73 -5.98
C LYS A 191 -17.56 14.91 -7.00
N LEU A 192 -16.92 13.81 -6.57
CA LEU A 192 -16.12 12.94 -7.44
C LEU A 192 -16.88 11.64 -7.71
N SER A 193 -16.73 11.10 -8.92
CA SER A 193 -17.30 9.79 -9.27
C SER A 193 -16.33 8.64 -9.01
N LEU A 194 -16.84 7.41 -8.91
CA LEU A 194 -16.02 6.20 -8.76
C LEU A 194 -14.96 6.02 -9.86
N GLN A 195 -15.07 6.69 -11.01
CA GLN A 195 -14.06 6.56 -12.05
C GLN A 195 -12.88 7.52 -11.87
N ASN A 196 -13.01 8.54 -11.01
CA ASN A 196 -11.95 9.47 -10.70
C ASN A 196 -10.83 8.77 -9.90
N PRO A 197 -9.54 8.91 -10.28
CA PRO A 197 -8.42 8.32 -9.54
C PRO A 197 -8.42 8.64 -8.05
N PHE A 198 -8.87 9.85 -7.70
CA PHE A 198 -8.82 10.40 -6.35
C PHE A 198 -10.12 10.20 -5.57
N TYR A 199 -11.07 9.43 -6.10
CA TYR A 199 -12.35 9.15 -5.45
C TYR A 199 -12.14 8.46 -4.10
N LEU A 200 -12.89 8.88 -3.09
CA LEU A 200 -13.03 8.22 -1.80
C LEU A 200 -14.45 8.42 -1.28
N ASN A 201 -15.07 7.36 -0.75
CA ASN A 201 -16.44 7.42 -0.26
C ASN A 201 -16.49 7.52 1.27
N HIS A 202 -16.65 8.73 1.79
CA HIS A 202 -16.75 9.01 3.23
C HIS A 202 -17.92 8.26 3.88
N THR A 203 -19.07 8.20 3.20
CA THR A 203 -20.27 7.52 3.70
C THR A 203 -20.05 6.02 3.90
N GLN A 204 -19.38 5.36 2.96
CA GLN A 204 -19.10 3.93 3.08
C GLN A 204 -18.08 3.62 4.19
N LEU A 205 -17.08 4.49 4.40
CA LEU A 205 -16.16 4.35 5.54
C LEU A 205 -16.87 4.57 6.89
N ASP A 206 -17.76 5.56 6.98
CA ASP A 206 -18.59 5.80 8.17
C ASP A 206 -19.51 4.61 8.49
N MET A 207 -20.10 3.98 7.47
CA MET A 207 -20.88 2.74 7.64
C MET A 207 -20.06 1.59 8.22
N LEU A 208 -18.77 1.51 7.88
CA LEU A 208 -17.84 0.54 8.46
C LEU A 208 -17.37 0.93 9.87
N GLY A 209 -17.60 2.18 10.30
CA GLY A 209 -17.14 2.73 11.57
C GLY A 209 -15.70 3.22 11.55
N VAL A 210 -15.18 3.55 10.36
CA VAL A 210 -13.79 3.97 10.12
C VAL A 210 -13.70 5.48 10.07
N ASP A 211 -12.69 6.05 10.72
CA ASP A 211 -12.43 7.48 10.73
C ASP A 211 -11.67 7.94 9.49
N VAL A 212 -11.91 9.19 9.07
CA VAL A 212 -11.19 9.83 7.94
C VAL A 212 -10.51 11.10 8.40
N ILE A 213 -9.20 11.20 8.11
CA ILE A 213 -8.40 12.42 8.28
C ILE A 213 -8.06 12.98 6.91
N ILE A 214 -8.51 14.19 6.61
CA ILE A 214 -8.24 14.85 5.32
C ILE A 214 -6.94 15.64 5.42
N THR A 215 -6.00 15.42 4.50
CA THR A 215 -4.81 16.27 4.40
C THR A 215 -5.16 17.62 3.73
N PRO A 216 -4.50 18.73 4.12
CA PRO A 216 -4.81 20.05 3.55
C PRO A 216 -4.39 20.19 2.07
N THR A 217 -3.51 19.31 1.59
CA THR A 217 -3.03 19.23 0.21
C THR A 217 -2.49 17.83 -0.06
N LEU A 218 -2.12 17.54 -1.30
CA LEU A 218 -1.38 16.32 -1.62
C LEU A 218 0.04 16.40 -1.05
N LEU A 219 0.34 15.50 -0.11
CA LEU A 219 1.64 15.32 0.51
C LEU A 219 2.44 14.22 -0.20
N THR A 220 3.76 14.37 -0.26
CA THR A 220 4.67 13.27 -0.64
C THR A 220 4.72 12.20 0.46
N PHE A 221 5.34 11.04 0.20
CA PHE A 221 5.42 9.98 1.22
C PHE A 221 6.15 10.47 2.48
N ALA A 222 7.32 11.11 2.34
CA ALA A 222 8.05 11.66 3.50
C ALA A 222 7.23 12.73 4.26
N GLN A 223 6.51 13.60 3.53
CA GLN A 223 5.63 14.58 4.16
C GLN A 223 4.44 13.93 4.88
N LEU A 224 3.87 12.86 4.31
CA LEU A 224 2.78 12.11 4.90
C LEU A 224 3.22 11.37 6.18
N GLN A 225 4.42 10.80 6.19
CA GLN A 225 4.99 10.19 7.39
C GLN A 225 5.21 11.23 8.51
N ASN A 226 5.70 12.42 8.17
CA ASN A 226 5.77 13.52 9.13
C ASN A 226 4.38 13.98 9.61
N PHE A 227 3.38 13.97 8.71
CA PHE A 227 1.99 14.26 9.07
C PHE A 227 1.41 13.21 10.05
N TYR A 228 1.80 11.94 9.94
CA TYR A 228 1.45 10.91 10.92
C TYR A 228 2.07 11.19 12.30
N ALA A 229 3.37 11.49 12.35
CA ALA A 229 4.04 11.84 13.60
C ALA A 229 3.43 13.11 14.24
N TRP A 230 3.09 14.11 13.42
CA TRP A 230 2.39 15.32 13.87
C TRP A 230 0.98 15.00 14.38
N THR A 231 0.22 14.17 13.67
CA THR A 231 -1.12 13.74 14.11
C THR A 231 -1.06 13.02 15.45
N ALA A 232 -0.03 12.17 15.64
CA ALA A 232 0.23 11.50 16.90
C ALA A 232 0.61 12.46 18.04
N LEU A 233 1.23 13.61 17.75
CA LEU A 233 1.41 14.68 18.75
C LEU A 233 0.07 15.32 19.13
N GLU A 234 -0.72 15.74 18.14
CA GLU A 234 -2.00 16.43 18.37
C GLU A 234 -3.03 15.56 19.10
N LYS A 235 -2.98 14.24 18.89
CA LYS A 235 -3.88 13.27 19.51
C LYS A 235 -3.29 12.59 20.76
N ASP A 236 -2.09 12.99 21.17
CA ASP A 236 -1.37 12.41 22.32
C ASP A 236 -1.17 10.89 22.24
N TRP A 237 -0.84 10.41 21.04
CA TRP A 237 -0.48 9.03 20.78
C TRP A 237 1.03 8.84 20.90
N GLU A 238 1.50 8.13 21.92
CA GLU A 238 2.92 7.76 22.06
C GLU A 238 3.40 6.86 20.92
N THR A 239 2.50 5.99 20.46
CA THR A 239 2.74 5.05 19.36
C THR A 239 1.56 5.03 18.40
N TYR A 240 1.83 4.71 17.14
CA TYR A 240 0.77 4.47 16.15
C TYR A 240 1.20 3.36 15.21
N PHE A 241 0.21 2.72 14.59
CA PHE A 241 0.45 1.82 13.47
C PHE A 241 0.24 2.59 12.17
N TRP A 242 1.02 2.26 11.15
CA TRP A 242 0.72 2.71 9.79
C TRP A 242 0.77 1.54 8.82
N SER A 243 -0.02 1.65 7.76
CA SER A 243 -0.13 0.61 6.73
C SER A 243 -0.24 1.19 5.33
N HIS A 244 0.25 0.41 4.37
CA HIS A 244 0.00 0.62 2.96
C HIS A 244 -1.49 0.41 2.63
N GLN A 245 -1.97 1.05 1.56
CA GLN A 245 -3.37 0.92 1.08
C GLN A 245 -3.59 -0.27 0.13
N ASP A 246 -2.53 -0.88 -0.38
CA ASP A 246 -2.56 -1.96 -1.38
C ASP A 246 -2.37 -3.36 -0.80
N LEU A 247 -2.91 -3.56 0.41
CA LEU A 247 -2.78 -4.81 1.14
C LEU A 247 -4.07 -5.64 1.15
N LEU A 248 -3.89 -6.95 1.36
CA LEU A 248 -4.95 -7.88 1.73
C LEU A 248 -4.49 -8.69 2.96
N VAL A 249 -5.19 -8.51 4.08
CA VAL A 249 -4.72 -8.92 5.41
C VAL A 249 -5.59 -10.03 6.03
N PHE A 250 -4.94 -11.02 6.65
CA PHE A 250 -5.60 -12.12 7.34
C PHE A 250 -4.94 -12.44 8.68
N SER A 251 -5.76 -12.71 9.70
CA SER A 251 -5.34 -13.45 10.88
C SER A 251 -4.96 -14.88 10.51
N PHE A 252 -4.03 -15.49 11.27
CA PHE A 252 -3.91 -16.95 11.32
C PHE A 252 -5.18 -17.54 11.93
N GLU A 253 -5.88 -18.40 11.17
CA GLU A 253 -7.06 -19.12 11.62
C GLU A 253 -6.80 -20.64 11.77
N ASP A 254 -5.72 -21.17 11.20
CA ASP A 254 -5.29 -22.56 11.35
C ASP A 254 -4.25 -22.71 12.49
N GLU A 255 -4.45 -23.73 13.33
CA GLU A 255 -3.58 -24.11 14.46
C GLU A 255 -2.13 -24.37 14.04
N ALA A 256 -1.89 -24.80 12.80
CA ALA A 256 -0.55 -25.03 12.27
C ALA A 256 0.33 -23.76 12.24
N PHE A 257 -0.29 -22.58 12.23
CA PHE A 257 0.40 -21.28 12.20
C PHE A 257 0.42 -20.59 13.57
N LEU A 258 -0.18 -21.20 14.60
CA LEU A 258 -0.08 -20.69 15.96
C LEU A 258 1.27 -21.12 16.57
N PRO A 259 1.92 -20.27 17.39
CA PRO A 259 3.15 -20.66 18.08
C PRO A 259 2.90 -21.92 18.91
N PRO A 260 3.82 -22.91 18.92
CA PRO A 260 3.65 -24.10 19.74
C PRO A 260 3.50 -23.68 21.20
N ALA A 261 2.41 -24.12 21.83
CA ALA A 261 2.18 -23.89 23.24
C ALA A 261 3.41 -24.38 24.03
N THR A 262 3.96 -23.53 24.90
CA THR A 262 5.16 -23.85 25.66
C THR A 262 5.00 -25.19 26.36
N SER A 263 5.90 -26.13 26.07
CA SER A 263 5.89 -27.52 26.51
C SER A 263 6.07 -27.64 28.04
N SER A 264 5.02 -27.32 28.78
CA SER A 264 4.94 -27.51 30.23
C SER A 264 4.45 -28.91 30.60
N GLY A 265 4.91 -29.96 29.91
CA GLY A 265 4.73 -31.37 30.34
C GLY A 265 3.30 -31.86 30.58
N THR A 266 2.27 -31.08 30.27
CA THR A 266 0.86 -31.45 30.37
C THR A 266 0.40 -32.05 29.05
N PRO A 267 -0.49 -33.06 29.04
CA PRO A 267 -0.88 -33.78 27.82
C PRO A 267 -1.67 -32.94 26.80
N ASN A 268 -2.02 -31.71 27.15
CA ASN A 268 -2.62 -30.69 26.29
C ASN A 268 -2.06 -29.34 26.77
N PRO A 269 -1.00 -28.80 26.17
CA PRO A 269 -0.56 -27.45 26.50
C PRO A 269 -1.61 -26.48 25.93
N GLU A 270 -2.38 -25.82 26.81
CA GLU A 270 -3.28 -24.76 26.37
C GLU A 270 -2.47 -23.71 25.59
N PRO A 271 -2.95 -23.23 24.42
CA PRO A 271 -2.25 -22.19 23.66
C PRO A 271 -2.06 -20.98 24.58
N ASN A 272 -0.85 -20.40 24.57
CA ASN A 272 -0.58 -19.20 25.35
C ASN A 272 -1.65 -18.14 24.98
N PRO A 273 -2.52 -17.72 25.91
CA PRO A 273 -3.61 -16.78 25.62
C PRO A 273 -3.13 -15.45 25.04
N GLU A 274 -1.86 -15.12 25.25
CA GLU A 274 -1.21 -13.89 24.77
C GLU A 274 -0.85 -13.93 23.26
N TYR A 275 -0.81 -15.13 22.65
CA TYR A 275 -0.54 -15.34 21.21
C TYR A 275 -1.71 -15.99 20.46
N ALA A 276 -2.70 -16.51 21.18
CA ALA A 276 -3.98 -16.90 20.63
C ALA A 276 -4.80 -15.65 20.30
N GLY A 277 -5.33 -15.55 19.08
CA GLY A 277 -6.23 -14.46 18.71
C GLY A 277 -6.06 -13.94 17.29
N SER A 278 -6.68 -12.80 17.03
CA SER A 278 -6.63 -12.10 15.76
C SER A 278 -5.25 -11.48 15.49
N LEU A 279 -4.99 -11.07 14.24
CA LEU A 279 -3.82 -10.27 13.89
C LEU A 279 -3.69 -9.04 14.79
N TYR A 280 -4.80 -8.34 15.03
CA TYR A 280 -4.87 -7.19 15.95
C TYR A 280 -4.35 -7.53 17.35
N THR A 281 -4.79 -8.65 17.93
CA THR A 281 -4.38 -9.05 19.29
C THR A 281 -2.87 -9.29 19.35
N ARG A 282 -2.29 -9.90 18.32
CA ARG A 282 -0.83 -10.12 18.24
C ARG A 282 -0.03 -8.82 18.04
N CYS A 283 -0.57 -7.86 17.29
CA CYS A 283 0.00 -6.51 17.22
C CYS A 283 0.03 -5.83 18.60
N VAL A 284 -1.06 -5.93 19.36
CA VAL A 284 -1.14 -5.39 20.73
C VAL A 284 -0.15 -6.06 21.67
N SER A 285 -0.02 -7.39 21.62
CA SER A 285 0.98 -8.12 22.42
C SER A 285 2.40 -7.63 22.12
N THR A 286 2.69 -7.34 20.85
CA THR A 286 4.00 -6.78 20.43
C THR A 286 4.19 -5.36 20.98
N LEU A 287 3.18 -4.50 20.91
CA LEU A 287 3.21 -3.15 21.50
C LEU A 287 3.50 -3.22 23.01
N ARG A 288 2.76 -4.05 23.75
CA ARG A 288 2.97 -4.26 25.19
C ARG A 288 4.38 -4.72 25.53
N TYR A 289 4.89 -5.68 24.77
CA TYR A 289 6.26 -6.17 24.94
C TYR A 289 7.27 -5.03 24.80
N LEU A 290 7.15 -4.21 23.74
CA LEU A 290 8.06 -3.10 23.48
C LEU A 290 7.93 -2.00 24.54
N MET A 291 6.72 -1.63 24.96
CA MET A 291 6.49 -0.65 26.03
C MET A 291 7.04 -1.13 27.38
N ASN A 292 6.80 -2.39 27.75
CA ASN A 292 7.28 -2.95 29.02
C ASN A 292 8.80 -3.13 29.05
N SER A 293 9.44 -3.41 27.91
CA SER A 293 10.89 -3.52 27.81
C SER A 293 11.63 -2.22 28.18
N LEU A 294 10.97 -1.07 28.01
CA LEU A 294 11.49 0.25 28.41
C LEU A 294 11.35 0.50 29.92
N ASN A 295 10.28 -0.01 30.53
CA ASN A 295 9.94 0.24 31.94
C ASN A 295 10.76 -0.57 32.95
N LEU A 296 11.44 -1.64 32.52
CA LEU A 296 12.10 -2.58 33.45
C LEU A 296 13.48 -2.12 33.97
N GLY A 297 13.97 -0.92 33.64
CA GLY A 297 15.24 -0.41 34.19
C GLY A 297 16.49 -1.23 33.86
N GLN A 298 16.35 -2.30 33.06
CA GLN A 298 17.42 -3.23 32.66
C GLN A 298 18.14 -2.77 31.38
N GLY A 299 18.32 -1.45 31.19
CA GLY A 299 18.93 -0.93 29.96
C GLY A 299 18.15 -1.32 28.70
N GLY A 300 16.80 -1.29 28.79
CA GLY A 300 15.90 -1.59 27.68
C GLY A 300 16.33 -0.90 26.40
N LYS A 301 16.45 -1.65 25.30
CA LYS A 301 16.89 -1.09 24.02
C LYS A 301 15.83 -0.10 23.54
N LYS A 302 16.25 1.14 23.27
CA LYS A 302 15.41 2.10 22.55
C LYS A 302 14.90 1.44 21.26
N TRP A 303 13.66 1.71 20.88
CA TRP A 303 13.08 1.18 19.65
C TRP A 303 12.37 2.31 18.90
N ALA A 304 12.37 2.24 17.58
CA ALA A 304 11.72 3.22 16.72
C ALA A 304 10.57 2.62 15.93
N SER A 305 10.77 1.41 15.41
CA SER A 305 9.80 0.76 14.55
C SER A 305 9.79 -0.74 14.79
N HIS A 306 8.64 -1.36 14.58
CA HIS A 306 8.51 -2.82 14.55
C HIS A 306 7.68 -3.23 13.34
N PHE A 307 8.28 -4.00 12.46
CA PHE A 307 7.73 -4.42 11.19
C PHE A 307 6.94 -5.73 11.33
N PHE A 308 5.75 -5.79 10.74
CA PHE A 308 4.92 -7.01 10.77
C PHE A 308 4.99 -7.82 9.47
N ALA A 309 5.22 -7.13 8.36
CA ALA A 309 5.51 -7.72 7.06
C ALA A 309 6.21 -6.66 6.21
N TYR A 310 7.55 -6.59 6.30
CA TYR A 310 8.30 -5.45 5.77
C TYR A 310 7.68 -4.11 6.25
N ASP A 311 7.72 -3.04 5.45
CA ASP A 311 7.10 -1.76 5.77
C ASP A 311 5.57 -1.73 5.55
N HIS A 312 4.95 -2.84 5.11
CA HIS A 312 3.52 -2.88 4.77
C HIS A 312 2.61 -2.58 5.97
N LEU A 313 2.94 -3.12 7.15
CA LEU A 313 2.32 -2.79 8.43
C LEU A 313 3.43 -2.61 9.46
N THR A 314 3.46 -1.45 10.09
CA THR A 314 4.54 -1.07 11.00
C THR A 314 3.98 -0.41 12.25
N LEU A 315 4.44 -0.83 13.42
CA LEU A 315 4.27 -0.08 14.67
C LEU A 315 5.40 0.95 14.80
N VAL A 316 5.05 2.19 15.11
CA VAL A 316 5.98 3.31 15.19
C VAL A 316 5.96 3.95 16.57
N ASN A 317 7.16 4.20 17.11
CA ASN A 317 7.36 5.05 18.27
C ASN A 317 7.51 6.51 17.79
N ARG A 318 6.53 7.35 18.10
CA ARG A 318 6.49 8.75 17.67
C ARG A 318 7.76 9.50 18.10
N ASP A 319 8.16 9.34 19.35
CA ASP A 319 9.25 10.12 19.94
C ASP A 319 10.61 9.75 19.32
N ALA A 320 10.77 8.50 18.85
CA ALA A 320 11.95 8.09 18.11
C ALA A 320 12.07 8.81 16.75
N ILE A 321 10.95 8.95 16.03
CA ILE A 321 10.88 9.69 14.76
C ILE A 321 11.25 11.16 14.99
N LEU A 322 10.70 11.77 16.04
CA LEU A 322 10.98 13.16 16.41
C LEU A 322 12.44 13.37 16.84
N ALA A 323 13.02 12.41 17.56
CA ALA A 323 14.40 12.50 18.07
C ALA A 323 15.46 12.56 16.96
N VAL A 324 15.16 12.06 15.75
CA VAL A 324 16.06 12.14 14.59
C VAL A 324 15.67 13.25 13.60
N GLY A 325 14.69 14.09 13.95
CA GLY A 325 14.26 15.22 13.12
C GLY A 325 13.19 14.90 12.06
N GLY A 326 12.52 13.75 12.17
CA GLY A 326 11.48 13.33 11.22
C GLY A 326 12.05 12.87 9.87
N TRP A 327 11.14 12.58 8.94
CA TRP A 327 11.46 12.16 7.57
C TRP A 327 11.97 13.36 6.76
N ASP A 328 13.02 13.16 5.97
CA ASP A 328 13.58 14.21 5.12
C ASP A 328 12.64 14.48 3.94
N THR A 329 12.00 15.64 3.93
CA THR A 329 11.02 15.99 2.90
C THR A 329 11.63 16.28 1.53
N HIS A 330 12.96 16.43 1.43
CA HIS A 330 13.65 16.51 0.14
C HIS A 330 13.90 15.13 -0.49
N ILE A 331 13.67 14.05 0.25
CA ILE A 331 13.71 12.65 -0.24
C ILE A 331 12.26 12.11 -0.21
N PRO A 332 11.40 12.52 -1.17
CA PRO A 332 9.96 12.40 -1.04
C PRO A 332 9.40 10.97 -1.09
N TYR A 333 10.12 9.99 -1.65
CA TYR A 333 9.70 8.59 -1.89
C TYR A 333 10.90 7.63 -1.97
N TYR A 334 10.68 6.30 -1.88
CA TYR A 334 11.54 5.10 -2.12
C TYR A 334 13.02 5.05 -1.64
N ALA A 335 13.69 6.17 -1.42
CA ALA A 335 14.98 6.28 -0.75
C ALA A 335 14.85 6.90 0.65
N GLY A 336 13.66 7.44 0.97
CA GLY A 336 13.40 8.10 2.24
C GLY A 336 13.38 7.14 3.44
N ASP A 337 12.98 5.90 3.21
CA ASP A 337 13.03 4.80 4.19
C ASP A 337 14.47 4.41 4.49
N CYS A 338 15.30 4.31 3.45
CA CYS A 338 16.73 4.07 3.58
C CYS A 338 17.43 5.18 4.38
N ASP A 339 17.04 6.44 4.17
CA ASP A 339 17.53 7.57 4.95
C ASP A 339 17.07 7.49 6.43
N MET A 340 15.75 7.39 6.65
CA MET A 340 15.16 7.41 7.98
C MET A 340 15.64 6.24 8.85
N TYR A 341 15.58 5.01 8.32
CA TYR A 341 15.91 3.81 9.10
C TYR A 341 17.39 3.76 9.48
N ASN A 342 18.29 4.26 8.64
CA ASN A 342 19.71 4.38 9.00
C ASN A 342 19.94 5.49 10.03
N ARG A 343 19.28 6.65 9.92
CA ARG A 343 19.33 7.69 10.96
C ARG A 343 18.86 7.21 12.33
N LEU A 344 17.76 6.46 12.38
CA LEU A 344 17.27 5.82 13.60
C LEU A 344 18.29 4.83 14.18
N ARG A 345 18.92 4.02 13.32
CA ARG A 345 19.94 3.05 13.72
C ARG A 345 21.18 3.75 14.29
N TRP A 346 21.70 4.79 13.64
CA TRP A 346 22.83 5.57 14.15
C TRP A 346 22.52 6.25 15.48
N ALA A 347 21.27 6.70 15.69
CA ALA A 347 20.79 7.23 16.96
C ALA A 347 20.55 6.16 18.05
N GLY A 348 20.82 4.88 17.75
CA GLY A 348 20.75 3.77 18.70
C GLY A 348 19.35 3.19 18.89
N TYR A 349 18.40 3.49 18.00
CA TYR A 349 17.06 2.89 18.03
C TYR A 349 17.03 1.53 17.32
N GLY A 350 16.47 0.53 18.00
CA GLY A 350 16.18 -0.78 17.45
C GLY A 350 14.98 -0.76 16.50
N GLN A 351 15.06 -1.62 15.49
CA GLN A 351 14.00 -1.86 14.52
C GLN A 351 13.77 -3.37 14.47
N GLY A 352 12.62 -3.82 14.99
CA GLY A 352 12.28 -5.24 15.13
C GLY A 352 11.40 -5.74 14.00
N GLN A 353 11.24 -7.06 13.90
CA GLN A 353 10.27 -7.66 12.99
C GLN A 353 9.62 -8.89 13.63
N THR A 354 8.32 -9.08 13.42
CA THR A 354 7.59 -10.29 13.82
C THR A 354 6.39 -10.51 12.94
N GLU A 355 6.16 -11.75 12.50
CA GLU A 355 4.97 -12.10 11.72
C GLU A 355 3.76 -12.31 12.65
N VAL A 356 2.62 -11.70 12.31
CA VAL A 356 1.38 -11.71 13.13
C VAL A 356 0.14 -12.17 12.38
N GLY A 357 0.31 -12.54 11.11
CA GLY A 357 -0.73 -12.97 10.20
C GLY A 357 -0.20 -12.93 8.78
N PHE A 358 -1.07 -13.18 7.81
CA PHE A 358 -0.73 -13.02 6.40
C PHE A 358 -1.06 -11.60 5.96
N ILE A 359 -0.04 -10.87 5.48
CA ILE A 359 -0.16 -9.50 4.99
C ILE A 359 0.40 -9.51 3.58
N PHE A 360 -0.49 -9.59 2.60
CA PHE A 360 -0.11 -9.69 1.18
C PHE A 360 -0.11 -8.32 0.52
N ASP A 361 0.96 -8.04 -0.21
CA ASP A 361 1.08 -6.81 -1.02
C ASP A 361 0.56 -7.08 -2.44
N VAL A 362 -0.68 -6.65 -2.72
CA VAL A 362 -1.45 -7.15 -3.87
C VAL A 362 -1.58 -6.13 -4.99
N ALA A 363 -1.73 -6.60 -6.23
CA ALA A 363 -1.90 -5.75 -7.42
C ALA A 363 -3.36 -5.62 -7.90
N THR A 364 -4.31 -6.27 -7.23
CA THR A 364 -5.70 -6.33 -7.65
C THR A 364 -6.66 -6.38 -6.47
N VAL A 365 -7.95 -6.33 -6.79
CA VAL A 365 -9.06 -6.26 -5.85
C VAL A 365 -9.98 -7.46 -6.08
N LEU A 366 -10.56 -7.99 -5.00
CA LEU A 366 -11.63 -8.99 -5.04
C LEU A 366 -12.85 -8.42 -5.78
N GLU A 367 -13.61 -9.28 -6.46
CA GLU A 367 -14.84 -8.86 -7.15
C GLU A 367 -15.90 -8.33 -6.17
N ASP A 368 -15.99 -8.95 -4.99
CA ASP A 368 -16.81 -8.48 -3.87
C ASP A 368 -16.02 -8.58 -2.57
N VAL A 369 -15.63 -7.43 -2.04
CA VAL A 369 -14.86 -7.29 -0.80
C VAL A 369 -15.67 -7.75 0.42
N GLY A 370 -17.01 -7.76 0.33
CA GLY A 370 -17.90 -8.23 1.41
C GLY A 370 -17.67 -9.68 1.83
N VAL A 371 -17.08 -10.50 0.95
CA VAL A 371 -16.71 -11.90 1.25
C VAL A 371 -15.76 -12.02 2.44
N LEU A 372 -14.95 -10.99 2.72
CA LEU A 372 -14.01 -10.98 3.85
C LEU A 372 -14.72 -10.95 5.21
N LEU A 373 -15.91 -10.31 5.28
CA LEU A 373 -16.71 -10.21 6.50
C LEU A 373 -17.75 -11.32 6.60
N LEU A 374 -18.44 -11.58 5.48
CA LEU A 374 -19.58 -12.50 5.45
C LEU A 374 -19.17 -13.97 5.30
N ARG A 375 -18.01 -14.24 4.69
CA ARG A 375 -17.57 -15.58 4.25
C ARG A 375 -18.59 -16.30 3.36
N ILE A 376 -19.47 -15.58 2.66
CA ILE A 376 -20.52 -16.14 1.80
C ILE A 376 -20.26 -15.74 0.35
N ARG A 377 -20.39 -16.68 -0.60
CA ARG A 377 -20.44 -16.39 -2.04
C ARG A 377 -21.82 -15.88 -2.45
N ASN A 378 -21.88 -14.80 -3.25
CA ASN A 378 -23.07 -14.36 -3.99
C ASN A 378 -24.38 -14.25 -3.18
N ASN A 379 -24.33 -13.95 -1.88
CA ASN A 379 -25.50 -13.93 -0.99
C ASN A 379 -26.35 -15.23 -1.00
N THR A 380 -25.79 -16.37 -1.42
CA THR A 380 -26.47 -17.67 -1.37
C THR A 380 -25.95 -18.48 -0.16
N PRO A 381 -26.83 -19.09 0.66
CA PRO A 381 -26.43 -19.90 1.83
C PRO A 381 -25.60 -21.16 1.51
N GLU A 382 -25.31 -21.46 0.24
CA GLU A 382 -24.77 -22.74 -0.24
C GLU A 382 -23.27 -22.71 -0.58
N GLY A 383 -22.56 -21.63 -0.26
CA GLY A 383 -21.12 -21.55 -0.47
C GLY A 383 -20.43 -20.67 0.55
N GLU A 384 -20.17 -21.21 1.74
CA GLU A 384 -19.17 -20.61 2.62
C GLU A 384 -17.82 -20.63 1.89
N VAL A 385 -17.17 -19.47 1.80
CA VAL A 385 -15.82 -19.38 1.26
C VAL A 385 -14.87 -19.67 2.40
N ASP A 386 -14.20 -20.81 2.28
CA ASP A 386 -13.17 -21.23 3.23
C ASP A 386 -12.04 -20.19 3.33
N TRP A 387 -11.53 -19.98 4.55
CA TRP A 387 -10.48 -19.01 4.82
C TRP A 387 -9.21 -19.31 4.02
N GLN A 388 -8.82 -20.58 3.90
CA GLN A 388 -7.61 -20.96 3.16
C GLN A 388 -7.73 -20.60 1.68
N THR A 389 -8.92 -20.74 1.09
CA THR A 389 -9.18 -20.33 -0.30
C THR A 389 -8.94 -18.83 -0.50
N LEU A 390 -9.28 -17.98 0.47
CA LEU A 390 -9.05 -16.54 0.40
C LEU A 390 -7.57 -16.19 0.58
N VAL A 391 -6.86 -16.89 1.46
CA VAL A 391 -5.41 -16.75 1.65
C VAL A 391 -4.66 -17.15 0.38
N ASP A 392 -5.03 -18.28 -0.23
CA ASP A 392 -4.41 -18.77 -1.47
C ASP A 392 -4.66 -17.81 -2.64
N LEU A 393 -5.86 -17.24 -2.73
CA LEU A 393 -6.18 -16.21 -3.72
C LEU A 393 -5.34 -14.94 -3.50
N ALA A 394 -5.18 -14.51 -2.25
CA ALA A 394 -4.35 -13.35 -1.92
C ALA A 394 -2.88 -13.58 -2.28
N GLN A 395 -2.34 -14.77 -2.06
CA GLN A 395 -0.99 -15.12 -2.51
C GLN A 395 -0.88 -15.04 -4.04
N GLN A 396 -1.87 -15.52 -4.79
CA GLN A 396 -1.87 -15.35 -6.26
C GLN A 396 -1.92 -13.88 -6.67
N MET A 397 -2.67 -13.05 -5.95
CA MET A 397 -2.76 -11.60 -6.21
C MET A 397 -1.45 -10.86 -5.91
N GLU A 398 -0.69 -11.31 -4.89
CA GLU A 398 0.67 -10.85 -4.61
C GLU A 398 1.66 -11.37 -5.66
N ASP A 399 1.60 -12.65 -6.03
CA ASP A 399 2.47 -13.22 -7.06
C ASP A 399 2.31 -12.44 -8.37
N LEU A 400 1.07 -12.12 -8.78
CA LEU A 400 0.79 -11.26 -9.94
C LEU A 400 1.49 -9.90 -9.85
N LYS A 401 1.64 -9.34 -8.64
CA LYS A 401 2.35 -8.07 -8.41
C LYS A 401 3.84 -8.20 -8.68
N TYR A 402 4.46 -9.27 -8.18
CA TYR A 402 5.91 -9.45 -8.19
C TYR A 402 6.46 -10.23 -9.38
N THR A 403 5.64 -11.01 -10.08
CA THR A 403 6.03 -11.76 -11.29
C THR A 403 5.70 -11.04 -12.59
N GLY A 404 5.24 -9.77 -12.52
CA GLY A 404 5.13 -8.87 -13.68
C GLY A 404 3.76 -8.80 -14.35
N GLY A 405 2.67 -8.78 -13.57
CA GLY A 405 1.29 -8.65 -14.06
C GLY A 405 1.16 -7.72 -15.27
N ALA A 406 0.65 -8.27 -16.38
CA ALA A 406 0.28 -7.59 -17.63
C ALA A 406 1.22 -6.47 -18.17
N GLY A 407 2.53 -6.47 -17.84
CA GLY A 407 3.44 -5.41 -18.31
C GLY A 407 4.73 -5.19 -17.51
N GLY A 408 5.02 -5.99 -16.47
CA GLY A 408 6.29 -5.92 -15.75
C GLY A 408 6.45 -4.81 -14.71
N ASP A 409 5.40 -4.04 -14.41
CA ASP A 409 5.42 -2.97 -13.41
C ASP A 409 4.66 -3.37 -12.12
N ARG A 410 5.34 -3.35 -10.97
CA ARG A 410 4.81 -3.72 -9.63
C ARG A 410 3.57 -2.89 -9.25
N ASN A 411 3.47 -1.66 -9.75
CA ASN A 411 2.48 -0.68 -9.28
C ASN A 411 1.38 -0.38 -10.30
N THR A 412 1.11 -1.28 -11.25
CA THR A 412 0.03 -1.13 -12.25
C THR A 412 -1.35 -0.84 -11.66
N TRP A 413 -1.61 -1.30 -10.44
CA TRP A 413 -2.86 -1.03 -9.71
C TRP A 413 -3.16 0.46 -9.54
N GLN A 414 -2.13 1.31 -9.50
CA GLN A 414 -2.25 2.75 -9.29
C GLN A 414 -2.97 3.49 -10.42
N MET A 415 -3.02 2.90 -11.62
CA MET A 415 -3.57 3.50 -12.83
C MET A 415 -4.93 2.94 -13.25
N ARG A 416 -5.59 2.16 -12.37
CA ARG A 416 -6.85 1.48 -12.70
C ARG A 416 -8.00 2.47 -12.92
N GLN A 417 -8.13 3.49 -12.07
CA GLN A 417 -9.11 4.56 -12.23
C GLN A 417 -8.50 5.68 -13.09
N SER A 418 -9.16 6.06 -14.20
CA SER A 418 -8.64 7.06 -15.15
C SER A 418 -9.68 8.08 -15.64
N GLY A 419 -10.90 8.03 -15.10
CA GLY A 419 -12.01 8.90 -15.44
C GLY A 419 -11.99 10.26 -14.71
N GLY A 420 -13.18 10.83 -14.49
CA GLY A 420 -13.34 12.08 -13.72
C GLY A 420 -13.06 13.38 -14.49
N ARG A 421 -12.89 13.32 -15.82
CA ARG A 421 -12.66 14.53 -16.62
C ARG A 421 -13.87 15.48 -16.53
N GLY A 422 -13.62 16.71 -16.11
CA GLY A 422 -14.65 17.73 -15.89
C GLY A 422 -15.13 17.85 -14.44
N GLU A 423 -14.67 16.95 -13.56
CA GLU A 423 -14.91 17.05 -12.11
C GLU A 423 -13.93 18.05 -11.45
N PRO A 424 -14.26 18.57 -10.26
CA PRO A 424 -13.35 19.42 -9.49
C PRO A 424 -12.00 18.73 -9.24
N PHE A 425 -10.91 19.52 -9.27
CA PHE A 425 -9.55 19.03 -9.02
C PHE A 425 -9.07 17.90 -9.95
N TYR A 426 -9.70 17.72 -11.12
CA TYR A 426 -9.26 16.76 -12.12
C TYR A 426 -7.79 16.97 -12.51
N ARG A 427 -7.02 15.87 -12.50
CA ARG A 427 -5.66 15.79 -13.04
C ARG A 427 -5.63 14.67 -14.06
N ASP A 428 -4.89 14.86 -15.15
CA ASP A 428 -4.65 13.77 -16.10
C ASP A 428 -3.90 12.63 -15.35
N PRO A 429 -4.46 11.40 -15.27
CA PRO A 429 -3.90 10.33 -14.45
C PRO A 429 -2.48 9.94 -14.85
N GLU A 430 -2.17 9.95 -16.15
CA GLU A 430 -0.84 9.62 -16.66
C GLU A 430 0.16 10.74 -16.43
N GLY A 431 -0.28 12.00 -16.58
CA GLY A 431 0.49 13.17 -16.19
C GLY A 431 0.82 13.15 -14.69
N PHE A 432 -0.13 12.75 -13.86
CA PHE A 432 0.07 12.59 -12.42
C PHE A 432 1.12 11.51 -12.10
N GLU A 433 0.99 10.32 -12.71
CA GLU A 433 1.97 9.24 -12.57
C GLU A 433 3.37 9.64 -13.05
N THR A 434 3.44 10.33 -14.19
CA THR A 434 4.71 10.84 -14.72
C THR A 434 5.36 11.81 -13.75
N GLY A 435 4.59 12.76 -13.19
CA GLY A 435 5.08 13.71 -12.20
C GLY A 435 5.54 13.02 -10.92
N LEU A 436 4.84 11.98 -10.47
CA LEU A 436 5.24 11.17 -9.32
C LEU A 436 6.58 10.49 -9.55
N ARG A 437 6.79 9.85 -10.71
CA ARG A 437 8.07 9.22 -11.08
C ARG A 437 9.22 10.23 -11.10
N MET A 438 8.99 11.43 -11.65
CA MET A 438 10.01 12.49 -11.61
C MET A 438 10.39 12.89 -10.18
N LEU A 439 9.43 12.95 -9.25
CA LEU A 439 9.73 13.23 -7.83
C LEU A 439 10.47 12.08 -7.15
N ILE A 440 10.14 10.84 -7.48
CA ILE A 440 10.86 9.65 -7.01
C ILE A 440 12.32 9.72 -7.45
N ASP A 441 12.58 9.93 -8.74
CA ASP A 441 13.93 9.98 -9.29
C ASP A 441 14.70 11.16 -8.69
N THR A 442 14.06 12.33 -8.58
CA THR A 442 14.68 13.48 -7.91
C THR A 442 15.03 13.17 -6.45
N GLY A 443 14.17 12.45 -5.72
CA GLY A 443 14.42 12.03 -4.34
C GLY A 443 15.61 11.09 -4.21
N ARG A 444 15.74 10.11 -5.12
CA ARG A 444 16.91 9.22 -5.18
C ARG A 444 18.19 10.00 -5.45
N ALA A 445 18.14 10.99 -6.33
CA ALA A 445 19.29 11.88 -6.58
C ALA A 445 19.66 12.68 -5.33
N VAL A 446 18.68 13.26 -4.62
CA VAL A 446 18.94 13.97 -3.35
C VAL A 446 19.57 13.04 -2.32
N PHE A 447 19.04 11.83 -2.14
CA PHE A 447 19.64 10.83 -1.25
C PHE A 447 21.09 10.54 -1.64
N ALA A 448 21.36 10.31 -2.93
CA ALA A 448 22.69 9.93 -3.39
C ALA A 448 23.71 11.05 -3.15
N GLU A 449 23.34 12.30 -3.39
CA GLU A 449 24.18 13.46 -3.09
C GLU A 449 24.35 13.68 -1.57
N LYS A 450 23.28 13.46 -0.80
CA LYS A 450 23.29 13.59 0.66
C LYS A 450 24.28 12.62 1.31
N TRP A 451 24.35 11.39 0.83
CA TRP A 451 25.18 10.34 1.43
C TRP A 451 26.45 10.01 0.63
N GLY A 452 26.68 10.65 -0.52
CA GLY A 452 27.78 10.30 -1.43
C GLY A 452 27.72 8.86 -1.94
N HIS A 453 26.56 8.20 -1.84
CA HIS A 453 26.38 6.78 -2.13
C HIS A 453 24.98 6.48 -2.67
N ARG A 454 24.87 5.56 -3.63
CA ARG A 454 23.59 5.07 -4.16
C ARG A 454 23.17 3.80 -3.44
N GLY A 455 21.93 3.74 -2.99
CA GLY A 455 21.35 2.55 -2.36
C GLY A 455 21.32 2.58 -0.83
N CYS A 456 20.67 1.57 -0.27
CA CYS A 456 20.23 1.57 1.13
C CYS A 456 21.25 0.99 2.11
N ASP A 457 22.37 0.49 1.61
CA ASP A 457 23.45 -0.14 2.38
C ASP A 457 24.51 0.86 2.88
N ILE A 458 24.17 2.16 2.98
CA ILE A 458 25.05 3.23 3.49
C ILE A 458 25.77 2.86 4.80
N ALA A 459 25.07 2.25 5.76
CA ALA A 459 25.70 1.84 7.02
C ALA A 459 26.66 0.64 6.87
N GLN A 460 26.50 -0.19 5.83
CA GLN A 460 27.37 -1.34 5.55
C GLN A 460 28.69 -0.91 4.91
N VAL A 461 28.67 0.16 4.11
CA VAL A 461 29.86 0.75 3.49
C VAL A 461 30.62 1.70 4.40
N GLY A 462 30.17 1.86 5.66
CA GLY A 462 30.87 2.62 6.70
C GLY A 462 30.45 4.08 6.83
N ILE A 463 29.39 4.50 6.13
CA ILE A 463 28.82 5.85 6.27
C ILE A 463 28.12 5.97 7.64
N THR A 464 28.30 7.13 8.26
CA THR A 464 27.76 7.48 9.58
C THR A 464 26.84 8.69 9.51
N ALA A 465 26.14 9.00 10.61
CA ALA A 465 25.23 10.14 10.67
C ALA A 465 25.95 11.47 10.43
N GLU A 466 27.22 11.56 10.80
CA GLU A 466 28.05 12.77 10.70
C GLU A 466 28.50 13.08 9.26
N ASP A 467 28.30 12.16 8.32
CA ASP A 467 28.77 12.27 6.94
C ASP A 467 27.77 12.96 6.01
N GLU A 468 26.58 13.29 6.51
CA GLU A 468 25.51 13.94 5.76
C GLU A 468 26.01 15.20 5.01
N TRP A 469 25.90 15.19 3.69
CA TRP A 469 26.35 16.23 2.74
C TRP A 469 27.86 16.50 2.73
N ARG A 470 28.69 15.56 3.21
CA ARG A 470 30.16 15.75 3.31
C ARG A 470 30.97 14.83 2.43
N LEU A 471 30.39 13.73 1.97
CA LEU A 471 31.09 12.74 1.17
C LEU A 471 31.10 13.13 -0.31
N GLU A 472 32.22 12.83 -0.97
CA GLU A 472 32.25 12.80 -2.41
C GLU A 472 31.46 11.57 -2.92
N ARG A 473 31.01 11.63 -4.16
CA ARG A 473 30.30 10.53 -4.81
C ARG A 473 31.22 9.33 -4.94
N ASP A 474 30.71 8.15 -4.60
CA ASP A 474 31.38 6.89 -4.87
C ASP A 474 31.06 6.30 -6.26
N TRP A 475 30.38 7.06 -7.11
CA TRP A 475 30.06 6.72 -8.49
C TRP A 475 30.44 7.84 -9.48
N ASP A 476 30.70 7.47 -10.73
CA ASP A 476 31.00 8.41 -11.82
C ASP A 476 29.76 8.73 -12.65
N VAL A 477 29.37 10.01 -12.69
CA VAL A 477 28.14 10.45 -13.38
C VAL A 477 28.20 10.24 -14.90
N GLN A 478 29.38 10.26 -15.50
CA GLN A 478 29.53 10.15 -16.95
C GLN A 478 29.36 8.72 -17.45
N SER A 479 29.84 7.74 -16.67
CA SER A 479 29.83 6.33 -17.02
C SER A 479 28.71 5.54 -16.34
N GLU A 480 28.24 5.97 -15.18
CA GLU A 480 27.25 5.24 -14.36
C GLU A 480 25.91 5.96 -14.22
N GLY A 481 25.78 7.16 -14.79
CA GLY A 481 24.54 7.94 -14.79
C GLY A 481 24.32 8.80 -13.55
N PHE A 482 23.15 9.42 -13.47
CA PHE A 482 22.79 10.27 -12.32
C PHE A 482 22.52 9.43 -11.06
N GLY A 483 22.48 10.08 -9.89
CA GLY A 483 22.28 9.38 -8.61
C GLY A 483 20.99 8.54 -8.53
N TRP A 484 19.98 8.84 -9.35
CA TRP A 484 18.73 8.07 -9.43
C TRP A 484 18.78 6.85 -10.35
N GLU A 485 19.87 6.67 -11.09
CA GLU A 485 20.13 5.55 -11.98
C GLU A 485 20.98 4.48 -11.27
N GLY A 486 20.76 3.20 -11.63
CA GLY A 486 21.54 2.06 -11.15
C GLY A 486 20.71 0.94 -10.51
N ASP A 487 21.32 -0.23 -10.38
CA ASP A 487 20.67 -1.46 -9.86
C ASP A 487 20.56 -1.51 -8.33
N LEU A 488 21.07 -0.49 -7.63
CA LEU A 488 21.16 -0.42 -6.16
C LEU A 488 19.90 0.16 -5.49
N TRP A 489 18.83 0.39 -6.26
CA TRP A 489 17.61 1.11 -5.85
C TRP A 489 16.33 0.28 -5.74
#